data_AF-A0A8B9BDM9-F1
#
_entry.id   AF-A0A8B9BDM9-F1
#
_cell.length_a   1.000
_cell.length_b   1.000
_cell.length_c   1.000
_cell.angle_alpha   90.00
_cell.angle_beta   90.00
_cell.angle_gamma   90.00
#
_symmetry.space_group_name_H-M   'P 1'
#
loop_
_entity.id
_entity.type
_entity.pdbx_description
1 polymer ?
#
loop_
_entity_poly.entity_id
_entity_poly.type
_entity_poly.pdbx_seq_one_letter_code
_entity_poly.pdbx_strand_id
1 'polypeptide(L)'
;MLLAASKVFDKFKPVIGVNTDPERSEGHLCLPVRYTHSFPEALQKLYRGEFRWQWRQRIRLYLEGTGINPVPVDLHEQQLSQEQHSRAHINERFQDQRSDISGPHLLPVRALNEVFIGESLSSRSYNINKVANQAVEEILNIGEKILLSNEVTNDYNDSLLYSPEEPKMFFSIREPIVNRVFSSSRQRGFSSKVCVRSRCWDACMVVDGGTSFEFNDGAIASILIDTEDALCTVLLEE
;
A
#
# COMPACT_ATOMS: atom_id res chain seq x y z
N MET A 1 1.27 -4.98 13.72
CA MET A 1 0.26 -5.64 12.86
C MET A 1 0.82 -6.02 11.48
N LEU A 2 1.36 -5.07 10.70
CA LEU A 2 1.90 -5.34 9.35
C LEU A 2 2.94 -6.47 9.30
N LEU A 3 3.93 -6.45 10.20
CA LEU A 3 4.92 -7.52 10.30
C LEU A 3 4.30 -8.90 10.59
N ALA A 4 3.26 -8.96 11.43
CA ALA A 4 2.58 -10.22 11.71
C ALA A 4 1.81 -10.70 10.47
N ALA A 5 1.09 -9.79 9.80
CA ALA A 5 0.35 -10.08 8.58
C ALA A 5 1.23 -10.57 7.43
N SER A 6 2.47 -10.06 7.31
CA SER A 6 3.42 -10.48 6.28
C SER A 6 3.94 -11.92 6.46
N LYS A 7 3.77 -12.51 7.66
CA LYS A 7 4.17 -13.89 7.98
C LYS A 7 3.00 -14.87 7.97
N VAL A 8 1.78 -14.42 7.72
CA VAL A 8 0.57 -15.26 7.71
C VAL A 8 0.08 -15.46 6.28
N PHE A 9 0.27 -16.67 5.74
CA PHE A 9 -0.18 -17.04 4.39
C PHE A 9 -1.46 -17.87 4.39
N ASP A 10 -1.76 -18.54 5.49
CA ASP A 10 -2.99 -19.30 5.67
C ASP A 10 -4.16 -18.35 5.97
N LYS A 11 -5.14 -18.29 5.07
CA LYS A 11 -6.35 -17.47 5.20
C LYS A 11 -7.21 -17.84 6.41
N PHE A 12 -7.05 -19.04 6.97
CA PHE A 12 -7.78 -19.51 8.14
C PHE A 12 -7.05 -19.25 9.46
N LYS A 13 -5.80 -18.77 9.42
CA LYS A 13 -5.05 -18.39 10.62
C LYS A 13 -5.41 -16.94 10.99
N PRO A 14 -6.17 -16.70 12.07
CA PRO A 14 -6.59 -15.36 12.44
C PRO A 14 -5.43 -14.53 12.99
N VAL A 15 -5.47 -13.22 12.73
CA VAL A 15 -4.55 -12.24 13.31
C VAL A 15 -5.33 -11.18 14.07
N ILE A 16 -4.96 -10.96 15.33
CA ILE A 16 -5.56 -9.96 16.21
C ILE A 16 -4.48 -8.93 16.55
N GLY A 17 -4.70 -7.68 16.18
CA GLY A 17 -3.84 -6.56 16.56
C GLY A 17 -4.30 -5.93 17.86
N VAL A 18 -3.41 -5.77 18.84
CA VAL A 18 -3.66 -4.98 20.04
C VAL A 18 -2.76 -3.76 19.98
N ASN A 19 -3.35 -2.56 20.07
CA ASN A 19 -2.57 -1.33 20.14
C ASN A 19 -2.03 -1.19 21.57
N THR A 20 -0.70 -1.14 21.73
CA THR A 20 -0.05 -1.02 23.05
C THR A 20 0.24 0.41 23.45
N ASP A 21 0.10 1.38 22.54
CA ASP A 21 0.37 2.79 22.79
C ASP A 21 -0.73 3.66 22.16
N PRO A 22 -1.91 3.71 22.79
CA PRO A 22 -3.09 4.41 22.27
C PRO A 22 -2.94 5.93 22.36
N GLU A 23 -2.05 6.43 23.23
CA GLU A 23 -1.79 7.86 23.39
C GLU A 23 -0.96 8.42 22.23
N ARG A 24 -0.16 7.58 21.57
CA ARG A 24 0.72 7.97 20.46
C ARG A 24 0.26 7.47 19.10
N SER A 25 -0.70 6.55 19.05
CA SER A 25 -1.15 5.95 17.81
C SER A 25 -2.61 5.54 17.86
N GLU A 26 -3.34 5.80 16.77
CA GLU A 26 -4.73 5.36 16.60
C GLU A 26 -4.83 3.84 16.49
N GLY A 27 -3.90 3.22 15.75
CA GLY A 27 -3.87 1.77 15.55
C GLY A 27 -5.04 1.24 14.71
N HIS A 28 -5.31 1.84 13.54
CA HIS A 28 -6.44 1.49 12.65
C HIS A 28 -6.54 0.01 12.21
N LEU A 29 -5.49 -0.80 12.41
CA LEU A 29 -5.47 -2.24 12.12
C LEU A 29 -5.61 -3.11 13.37
N CYS A 30 -5.74 -2.50 14.55
CA CYS A 30 -5.89 -3.15 15.84
C CYS A 30 -7.35 -3.13 16.30
N LEU A 31 -7.64 -3.81 17.41
CA LEU A 31 -8.91 -3.71 18.11
C LEU A 31 -9.20 -2.24 18.49
N PRO A 32 -10.49 -1.84 18.59
CA PRO A 32 -10.87 -0.50 19.01
C PRO A 32 -10.13 -0.04 20.28
N VAL A 33 -9.73 1.23 20.31
CA VAL A 33 -8.83 1.79 21.34
C VAL A 33 -9.35 1.57 22.77
N ARG A 34 -10.67 1.55 22.98
CA ARG A 34 -11.28 1.22 24.28
C ARG A 34 -10.81 -0.12 24.84
N TYR A 35 -10.53 -1.10 23.99
CA TYR A 35 -10.06 -2.44 24.36
C TYR A 35 -8.57 -2.48 24.69
N THR A 36 -7.79 -1.46 24.35
CA THR A 36 -6.44 -1.31 24.88
C THR A 36 -6.50 -0.96 26.37
N HIS A 37 -7.39 -0.05 26.77
CA HIS A 37 -7.56 0.34 28.17
C HIS A 37 -8.33 -0.72 28.99
N SER A 38 -9.20 -1.50 28.34
CA SER A 38 -10.02 -2.56 28.95
C SER A 38 -9.82 -3.91 28.25
N PHE A 39 -8.56 -4.38 28.20
CA PHE A 39 -8.25 -5.63 27.53
C PHE A 39 -8.97 -6.87 28.11
N PRO A 40 -9.23 -6.98 29.43
CA PRO A 40 -10.03 -8.09 29.97
C PRO A 40 -11.42 -8.21 29.36
N GLU A 41 -12.07 -7.08 29.02
CA GLU A 41 -13.36 -7.08 28.33
C GLU A 41 -13.24 -7.66 26.93
N ALA A 42 -12.21 -7.25 26.18
CA ALA A 42 -11.92 -7.79 24.86
C ALA A 42 -11.72 -9.30 24.90
N LEU A 43 -10.94 -9.79 25.86
CA LEU A 43 -10.71 -11.23 26.06
C LEU A 43 -12.00 -11.98 26.37
N GLN A 44 -12.89 -11.42 27.20
CA GLN A 44 -14.19 -12.05 27.49
C GLN A 44 -15.06 -12.14 26.23
N LYS A 45 -15.13 -11.07 25.43
CA LYS A 45 -15.86 -11.08 24.15
C LYS A 45 -15.30 -12.13 23.19
N LEU A 46 -13.97 -12.18 23.05
CA LEU A 46 -13.28 -13.18 22.23
C LEU A 46 -13.58 -14.62 22.71
N TYR A 47 -13.55 -14.86 24.03
CA TYR A 47 -13.83 -16.17 24.60
C TYR A 47 -15.29 -16.62 24.40
N ARG A 48 -16.23 -15.68 24.47
CA ARG A 48 -17.67 -15.93 24.27
C ARG A 48 -18.08 -16.01 22.81
N GLY A 49 -17.19 -15.67 21.87
CA GLY A 49 -17.54 -15.59 20.45
C GLY A 49 -18.32 -14.33 20.08
N GLU A 50 -18.30 -13.29 20.93
CA GLU A 50 -18.97 -12.00 20.72
C GLU A 50 -18.15 -11.09 19.78
N PHE A 51 -17.93 -11.55 18.55
CA PHE A 51 -17.17 -10.85 17.55
C PHE A 51 -17.59 -11.26 16.14
N ARG A 52 -17.20 -10.48 15.13
CA ARG A 52 -17.31 -10.89 13.73
C ARG A 52 -15.95 -11.15 13.12
N TRP A 53 -15.90 -12.14 12.23
CA TRP A 53 -14.76 -12.32 11.34
C TRP A 53 -14.76 -11.23 10.27
N GLN A 54 -13.56 -10.78 9.91
CA GLN A 54 -13.34 -9.79 8.86
C GLN A 54 -12.20 -10.27 7.95
N TRP A 55 -12.49 -10.42 6.66
CA TRP A 55 -11.51 -10.85 5.65
C TRP A 55 -10.95 -9.63 4.92
N ARG A 56 -9.84 -9.11 5.44
CA ARG A 56 -9.16 -7.95 4.85
C ARG A 56 -8.41 -8.37 3.61
N GLN A 57 -8.72 -7.74 2.49
CA GLN A 57 -8.06 -8.03 1.23
C GLN A 57 -6.59 -7.63 1.30
N ARG A 58 -5.74 -8.40 0.64
CA ARG A 58 -4.31 -8.12 0.51
C ARG A 58 -3.93 -8.00 -0.96
N ILE A 59 -2.88 -7.23 -1.21
CA ILE A 59 -2.35 -7.00 -2.55
C ILE A 59 -1.32 -8.09 -2.87
N ARG A 60 -1.61 -8.84 -3.93
CA ARG A 60 -0.70 -9.81 -4.56
C ARG A 60 0.13 -9.12 -5.63
N LEU A 61 1.41 -9.49 -5.69
CA LEU A 61 2.37 -8.90 -6.60
C LEU A 61 3.07 -9.98 -7.43
N TYR A 62 3.11 -9.77 -8.74
CA TYR A 62 3.99 -10.48 -9.66
C TYR A 62 4.99 -9.52 -10.27
N LEU A 63 6.23 -9.96 -10.42
CA LEU A 63 7.30 -9.21 -11.05
C LEU A 63 7.81 -9.98 -12.27
N GLU A 64 7.96 -9.31 -13.41
CA GLU A 64 8.53 -9.86 -14.64
C GLU A 64 9.30 -8.80 -15.43
N GLY A 65 9.95 -9.22 -16.51
CA GLY A 65 10.67 -8.34 -17.42
C GLY A 65 12.18 -8.44 -17.27
N THR A 66 12.89 -7.47 -17.85
CA THR A 66 14.34 -7.52 -17.96
C THR A 66 15.03 -7.08 -16.68
N GLY A 67 16.04 -7.83 -16.24
CA GLY A 67 16.90 -7.44 -15.13
C GLY A 67 16.20 -7.35 -13.77
N ILE A 68 15.06 -8.03 -13.59
CA ILE A 68 14.36 -8.03 -12.30
C ILE A 68 15.14 -8.80 -11.24
N ASN A 69 15.02 -8.34 -9.99
CA ASN A 69 15.53 -9.04 -8.82
C ASN A 69 14.37 -9.30 -7.84
N PRO A 70 13.87 -10.55 -7.73
CA PRO A 70 12.77 -10.87 -6.84
C PRO A 70 13.19 -10.99 -5.37
N VAL A 71 14.48 -10.81 -5.06
CA VAL A 71 14.98 -10.88 -3.68
C VAL A 71 14.54 -9.63 -2.92
N PRO A 72 13.78 -9.77 -1.83
CA PRO A 72 13.35 -8.64 -1.03
C PRO A 72 14.53 -8.02 -0.26
N VAL A 73 14.53 -6.70 -0.13
CA VAL A 73 15.40 -5.97 0.80
C VAL A 73 14.55 -5.46 1.97
N ASP A 74 15.00 -5.72 3.21
CA ASP A 74 14.33 -5.20 4.41
C ASP A 74 14.75 -3.74 4.64
N LEU A 75 13.78 -2.83 4.57
CA LEU A 75 14.03 -1.40 4.74
C LEU A 75 14.29 -1.01 6.19
N HIS A 76 13.81 -1.78 7.17
CA HIS A 76 14.05 -1.50 8.59
C HIS A 76 15.50 -1.77 8.97
N GLU A 77 16.16 -2.72 8.31
CA GLU A 77 17.61 -2.95 8.48
C GLU A 77 18.45 -1.84 7.83
N GLN A 78 17.97 -1.23 6.74
CA GLN A 78 18.69 -0.19 6.00
C GLN A 78 18.50 1.24 6.51
N GLN A 79 17.46 1.54 7.31
CA GLN A 79 17.30 2.84 7.97
C GLN A 79 18.50 3.24 8.86
N LEU A 80 19.35 2.28 9.22
CA LEU A 80 20.59 2.51 9.98
C LEU A 80 21.78 3.00 9.12
N SER A 81 21.65 3.12 7.80
CA SER A 81 22.74 3.61 6.94
C SER A 81 22.29 4.61 5.88
N GLN A 82 22.14 5.87 6.31
CA GLN A 82 22.01 7.04 5.41
C GLN A 82 23.15 7.12 4.37
N GLU A 83 24.28 6.45 4.60
CA GLU A 83 25.44 6.40 3.71
C GLU A 83 25.27 5.48 2.48
N GLN A 84 24.29 4.57 2.45
CA GLN A 84 24.12 3.63 1.32
C GLN A 84 23.39 4.23 0.12
N HIS A 85 22.57 5.27 0.32
CA HIS A 85 21.93 6.00 -0.78
C HIS A 85 22.95 6.69 -1.70
N SER A 86 24.08 7.14 -1.15
CA SER A 86 25.19 7.70 -1.92
C SER A 86 25.93 6.65 -2.76
N ARG A 87 25.88 5.37 -2.37
CA ARG A 87 26.55 4.26 -3.08
C ARG A 87 25.69 3.65 -4.18
N ALA A 88 24.38 3.83 -4.17
CA ALA A 88 23.52 3.45 -5.31
C ALA A 88 23.83 4.31 -6.55
N HIS A 89 24.24 5.57 -6.36
CA HIS A 89 24.69 6.45 -7.46
C HIS A 89 26.09 6.12 -7.99
N ILE A 90 26.88 5.34 -7.25
CA ILE A 90 28.24 4.95 -7.64
C ILE A 90 28.39 3.46 -7.34
N ASN A 91 27.86 2.61 -8.22
CA ASN A 91 28.52 1.35 -8.49
C ASN A 91 28.21 0.87 -9.90
N GLU A 92 29.22 1.11 -10.73
CA GLU A 92 29.86 0.15 -11.62
C GLU A 92 29.00 -0.98 -12.18
N ARG A 93 29.04 -1.05 -13.51
CA ARG A 93 28.63 -2.16 -14.36
C ARG A 93 29.27 -3.48 -13.89
N PHE A 94 28.78 -4.07 -12.82
CA PHE A 94 29.01 -5.48 -12.55
C PHE A 94 28.01 -6.25 -13.39
N GLN A 95 28.52 -6.79 -14.50
CA GLN A 95 27.89 -7.90 -15.22
C GLN A 95 27.82 -9.09 -14.26
N ASP A 96 26.82 -9.11 -13.39
CA ASP A 96 26.50 -10.29 -12.61
C ASP A 96 25.28 -10.98 -13.20
N GLN A 97 25.37 -12.31 -13.19
CA GLN A 97 24.49 -13.29 -13.81
C GLN A 97 23.03 -13.15 -13.32
N ARG A 98 22.32 -12.13 -13.80
CA ARG A 98 20.87 -12.02 -13.60
C ARG A 98 20.24 -13.13 -14.44
N SER A 99 19.73 -14.16 -13.76
CA SER A 99 18.97 -15.22 -14.41
C SER A 99 17.80 -14.58 -15.16
N ASP A 100 17.66 -14.88 -16.45
CA ASP A 100 16.47 -14.51 -17.22
C ASP A 100 15.26 -15.23 -16.61
N ILE A 101 14.57 -14.57 -15.68
CA ILE A 101 13.31 -15.05 -15.14
C ILE A 101 12.29 -14.96 -16.26
N SER A 102 11.97 -16.11 -16.85
CA SER A 102 10.98 -16.19 -17.93
C SER A 102 9.57 -16.18 -17.33
N GLY A 103 8.93 -15.02 -17.37
CA GLY A 103 7.52 -14.83 -17.05
C GLY A 103 7.22 -14.26 -15.64
N PRO A 104 5.92 -14.16 -15.28
CA PRO A 104 5.47 -13.58 -14.01
C PRO A 104 5.98 -14.36 -12.80
N HIS A 105 6.84 -13.74 -11.99
CA HIS A 105 7.29 -14.30 -10.71
C HIS A 105 6.44 -13.78 -9.56
N LEU A 106 5.76 -14.67 -8.85
CA LEU A 106 4.97 -14.32 -7.66
C LEU A 106 5.90 -13.94 -6.51
N LEU A 107 5.77 -12.72 -5.98
CA LEU A 107 6.58 -12.28 -4.86
C LEU A 107 6.15 -13.00 -3.56
N PRO A 108 7.08 -13.25 -2.62
CA PRO A 108 6.80 -13.98 -1.38
C PRO A 108 6.07 -13.13 -0.32
N VAL A 109 5.64 -11.91 -0.67
CA VAL A 109 4.95 -10.97 0.24
C VAL A 109 3.53 -10.67 -0.25
N ARG A 110 2.67 -10.26 0.67
CA ARG A 110 1.31 -9.76 0.41
C ARG A 110 1.14 -8.46 1.17
N ALA A 111 0.88 -7.37 0.46
CA ALA A 111 0.70 -6.07 1.11
C ALA A 111 -0.65 -6.03 1.82
N LEU A 112 -0.69 -5.63 3.09
CA LEU A 112 -1.93 -5.40 3.82
C LEU A 112 -2.45 -3.97 3.64
N ASN A 113 -1.55 -3.00 3.48
CA ASN A 113 -1.90 -1.59 3.38
C ASN A 113 -1.63 -1.05 1.98
N GLU A 114 -0.38 -1.10 1.53
CA GLU A 114 0.05 -0.33 0.37
C GLU A 114 1.24 -0.93 -0.37
N VAL A 115 1.28 -0.61 -1.66
CA VAL A 115 2.42 -0.82 -2.54
C VAL A 115 2.77 0.51 -3.17
N PHE A 116 3.96 1.00 -2.89
CA PHE A 116 4.50 2.22 -3.48
C PHE A 116 5.49 1.85 -4.58
N ILE A 117 5.40 2.53 -5.73
CA ILE A 117 6.35 2.39 -6.83
C ILE A 117 6.81 3.78 -7.23
N GLY A 118 8.12 4.00 -7.23
CA GLY A 118 8.70 5.28 -7.61
C GLY A 118 10.21 5.34 -7.41
N GLU A 119 10.80 6.47 -7.74
CA GLU A 119 12.21 6.76 -7.44
C GLU A 119 12.37 7.12 -5.95
N SER A 120 13.51 6.78 -5.36
CA SER A 120 13.78 7.06 -3.93
C SER A 120 13.96 8.54 -3.62
N LEU A 121 14.28 9.37 -4.63
CA LEU A 121 14.68 10.78 -4.47
C LEU A 121 14.09 11.68 -5.55
N SER A 122 12.77 11.78 -5.62
CA SER A 122 12.16 12.87 -6.39
C SER A 122 10.84 13.27 -5.77
N SER A 123 10.78 14.48 -5.22
CA SER A 123 9.51 15.18 -5.13
C SER A 123 9.76 16.64 -5.49
N ARG A 124 9.08 17.12 -6.55
CA ARG A 124 9.06 18.55 -6.83
C ARG A 124 7.95 19.16 -6.00
N SER A 125 8.23 20.23 -5.26
CA SER A 125 7.24 20.90 -4.41
C SER A 125 5.96 21.24 -5.17
N TYR A 126 6.07 21.59 -6.46
CA TYR A 126 4.92 21.79 -7.34
C TYR A 126 3.99 20.57 -7.43
N ASN A 127 4.52 19.37 -7.66
CA ASN A 127 3.70 18.18 -7.88
C ASN A 127 3.10 17.63 -6.60
N ILE A 128 3.72 17.85 -5.43
CA ILE A 128 3.12 17.52 -4.13
C ILE A 128 1.87 18.39 -3.89
N ASN A 129 1.92 19.65 -4.28
CA ASN A 129 0.87 20.63 -3.99
C ASN A 129 -0.15 20.79 -5.12
N LYS A 130 0.11 20.20 -6.30
CA LYS A 130 -0.79 20.32 -7.45
C LYS A 130 -2.10 19.58 -7.19
N VAL A 131 -3.21 20.28 -7.34
CA VAL A 131 -4.55 19.70 -7.32
C VAL A 131 -4.88 19.11 -8.69
N ALA A 132 -5.37 17.87 -8.71
CA ALA A 132 -5.84 17.18 -9.90
C ALA A 132 -7.21 17.71 -10.35
N ASN A 133 -7.46 17.81 -11.65
CA ASN A 133 -8.81 18.14 -12.16
C ASN A 133 -9.87 17.18 -11.60
N GLN A 134 -9.56 15.89 -11.53
CA GLN A 134 -10.42 14.89 -10.90
C GLN A 134 -10.79 15.27 -9.45
N ALA A 135 -9.85 15.80 -8.67
CA ALA A 135 -10.13 16.24 -7.30
C ALA A 135 -11.02 17.48 -7.26
N VAL A 136 -10.79 18.43 -8.16
CA VAL A 136 -11.65 19.61 -8.28
C VAL A 136 -13.08 19.21 -8.66
N GLU A 137 -13.26 18.31 -9.63
CA GLU A 137 -14.58 17.81 -10.03
C GLU A 137 -15.31 17.11 -8.87
N GLU A 138 -14.63 16.22 -8.15
CA GLU A 138 -15.20 15.52 -6.99
C GLU A 138 -15.59 16.51 -5.87
N ILE A 139 -14.75 17.51 -5.58
CA ILE A 139 -15.04 18.55 -4.58
C ILE A 139 -16.24 19.42 -5.02
N LEU A 140 -16.30 19.83 -6.29
CA LEU A 140 -17.42 20.64 -6.81
C LEU A 140 -18.75 19.89 -6.73
N ASN A 141 -18.76 18.60 -7.08
CA ASN A 141 -19.96 17.76 -6.98
C ASN A 141 -20.48 17.63 -5.53
N ILE A 142 -19.59 17.64 -4.54
CA ILE A 142 -19.97 17.66 -3.12
C ILE A 142 -20.46 19.06 -2.72
N GLY A 143 -19.72 20.10 -3.14
CA GLY A 143 -20.01 21.51 -2.84
C GLY A 143 -21.31 22.04 -3.46
N GLU A 144 -21.83 21.41 -4.53
CA GLU A 144 -23.17 21.72 -5.05
C GLU A 144 -24.28 21.49 -4.01
N LYS A 145 -24.06 20.55 -3.08
CA LYS A 145 -25.04 20.17 -2.05
C LYS A 145 -24.77 20.86 -0.70
N ILE A 146 -23.54 21.34 -0.46
CA ILE A 146 -23.07 21.76 0.85
C ILE A 146 -22.22 23.04 0.72
N LEU A 147 -22.60 24.11 1.44
CA LEU A 147 -21.94 25.41 1.38
C LEU A 147 -20.83 25.60 2.45
N LEU A 148 -20.71 24.68 3.42
CA LEU A 148 -19.74 24.77 4.51
C LEU A 148 -18.45 24.02 4.16
N SER A 149 -17.32 24.73 4.15
CA SER A 149 -16.01 24.19 3.74
C SER A 149 -15.56 22.97 4.56
N ASN A 150 -15.90 22.90 5.85
CA ASN A 150 -15.53 21.78 6.70
C ASN A 150 -16.31 20.51 6.33
N GLU A 151 -17.61 20.65 6.04
CA GLU A 151 -18.46 19.53 5.65
C GLU A 151 -18.05 18.99 4.28
N VAL A 152 -17.76 19.87 3.30
CA VAL A 152 -17.22 19.45 2.00
C VAL A 152 -15.90 18.69 2.15
N THR A 153 -15.04 19.13 3.07
CA THR A 153 -13.75 18.47 3.33
C THR A 153 -13.95 17.08 3.95
N ASN A 154 -14.85 16.96 4.92
CA ASN A 154 -15.16 15.68 5.56
C ASN A 154 -15.76 14.71 4.56
N ASP A 155 -16.80 15.12 3.81
CA ASP A 155 -17.44 14.28 2.80
C ASP A 155 -16.46 13.83 1.71
N TYR A 156 -15.56 14.72 1.28
CA TYR A 156 -14.52 14.35 0.33
C TYR A 156 -13.54 13.33 0.92
N ASN A 157 -13.07 13.52 2.14
CA ASN A 157 -12.15 12.58 2.81
C ASN A 157 -12.83 11.21 3.05
N ASP A 158 -14.08 11.21 3.48
CA ASP A 158 -14.87 10.00 3.70
C ASP A 158 -15.12 9.24 2.40
N SER A 159 -15.23 9.95 1.27
CA SER A 159 -15.34 9.32 -0.06
C SER A 159 -14.09 8.52 -0.49
N LEU A 160 -12.94 8.77 0.15
CA LEU A 160 -11.70 8.03 -0.09
C LEU A 160 -11.63 6.73 0.72
N LEU A 161 -12.47 6.59 1.74
CA LEU A 161 -12.56 5.39 2.55
C LEU A 161 -13.36 4.30 1.81
N TYR A 162 -12.95 3.06 1.98
CA TYR A 162 -13.63 1.89 1.42
C TYR A 162 -13.48 0.70 2.37
N SER A 163 -14.39 -0.26 2.28
CA SER A 163 -14.34 -1.41 3.19
C SER A 163 -13.11 -2.28 2.87
N PRO A 164 -12.35 -2.71 3.89
CA PRO A 164 -11.20 -3.58 3.68
C PRO A 164 -11.60 -4.98 3.21
N GLU A 165 -12.90 -5.31 3.22
CA GLU A 165 -13.42 -6.60 2.74
C GLU A 165 -13.77 -6.58 1.25
N GLU A 166 -13.79 -5.39 0.62
CA GLU A 166 -14.09 -5.26 -0.80
C GLU A 166 -12.91 -5.75 -1.67
N PRO A 167 -13.14 -6.59 -2.69
CA PRO A 167 -12.09 -7.17 -3.55
C PRO A 167 -11.55 -6.15 -4.58
N LYS A 168 -11.18 -4.96 -4.12
CA LYS A 168 -10.64 -3.84 -4.89
C LYS A 168 -9.53 -3.16 -4.10
N MET A 169 -8.56 -2.60 -4.81
CA MET A 169 -7.57 -1.67 -4.26
C MET A 169 -7.86 -0.27 -4.78
N PHE A 170 -7.52 0.72 -3.97
CA PHE A 170 -7.41 2.09 -4.39
C PHE A 170 -6.01 2.35 -4.94
N PHE A 171 -5.91 2.85 -6.18
CA PHE A 171 -4.64 3.30 -6.75
C PHE A 171 -4.62 4.83 -6.86
N SER A 172 -3.42 5.40 -6.75
CA SER A 172 -3.17 6.83 -6.94
C SER A 172 -1.85 7.04 -7.69
N ILE A 173 -1.88 7.88 -8.71
CA ILE A 173 -0.75 8.26 -9.56
C ILE A 173 -0.34 9.67 -9.17
N ARG A 174 0.87 9.81 -8.64
CA ARG A 174 1.47 11.10 -8.33
C ARG A 174 2.40 11.54 -9.45
N GLU A 175 2.54 12.85 -9.61
CA GLU A 175 3.46 13.49 -10.58
C GLU A 175 3.34 12.97 -12.04
N PRO A 176 2.14 12.78 -12.62
CA PRO A 176 2.05 12.25 -13.98
C PRO A 176 2.69 13.22 -14.98
N ILE A 177 3.49 12.68 -15.90
CA ILE A 177 4.00 13.44 -17.04
C ILE A 177 2.83 13.75 -17.96
N VAL A 178 2.43 15.03 -18.00
CA VAL A 178 1.39 15.53 -18.90
C VAL A 178 2.01 16.47 -19.91
N ASN A 179 1.93 16.10 -21.19
CA ASN A 179 2.38 16.91 -22.31
C ASN A 179 1.47 16.66 -23.53
N ARG A 180 1.86 17.12 -24.73
CA ARG A 180 1.04 16.95 -25.95
C ARG A 180 0.86 15.48 -26.36
N VAL A 181 1.76 14.60 -25.93
CA VAL A 181 1.77 13.17 -26.29
C VAL A 181 1.17 12.31 -25.17
N PHE A 182 1.40 12.68 -23.92
CA PHE A 182 0.91 11.98 -22.73
C PHE A 182 -0.15 12.81 -22.02
N SER A 183 -1.38 12.31 -21.96
CA SER A 183 -2.46 12.88 -21.16
C SER A 183 -2.91 11.86 -20.13
N SER A 184 -3.13 12.30 -18.89
CA SER A 184 -3.80 11.50 -17.86
C SER A 184 -5.15 12.12 -17.54
N SER A 185 -6.23 11.36 -17.75
CA SER A 185 -7.59 11.76 -17.39
C SER A 185 -7.96 11.38 -15.97
N ARG A 186 -7.28 10.39 -15.37
CA ARG A 186 -7.60 9.84 -14.06
C ARG A 186 -6.34 9.57 -13.27
N GLN A 187 -6.20 10.25 -12.13
CA GLN A 187 -5.04 10.09 -11.26
C GLN A 187 -5.31 9.09 -10.14
N ARG A 188 -6.57 8.82 -9.80
CA ARG A 188 -6.93 7.85 -8.77
C ARG A 188 -8.19 7.08 -9.11
N GLY A 189 -8.34 5.90 -8.53
CA GLY A 189 -9.55 5.12 -8.65
C GLY A 189 -9.43 3.76 -7.99
N PHE A 190 -10.46 2.95 -8.20
CA PHE A 190 -10.50 1.58 -7.74
C PHE A 190 -10.26 0.60 -8.89
N SER A 191 -9.53 -0.47 -8.61
CA SER A 191 -9.36 -1.60 -9.51
C SER A 191 -9.07 -2.86 -8.72
N SER A 192 -9.37 -4.04 -9.26
CA SER A 192 -8.87 -5.32 -8.73
C SER A 192 -7.52 -5.71 -9.33
N LYS A 193 -7.09 -5.02 -10.41
CA LYS A 193 -5.82 -5.27 -11.11
C LYS A 193 -5.20 -3.99 -11.65
N VAL A 194 -3.92 -3.80 -11.42
CA VAL A 194 -3.10 -2.71 -11.96
C VAL A 194 -1.83 -3.34 -12.52
N CYS A 195 -1.43 -2.93 -13.73
CA CYS A 195 -0.17 -3.35 -14.33
C CYS A 195 0.69 -2.12 -14.56
N VAL A 196 1.90 -2.12 -14.02
CA VAL A 196 2.85 -1.02 -14.14
C VAL A 196 4.08 -1.53 -14.87
N ARG A 197 4.52 -0.81 -15.90
CA ARG A 197 5.81 -1.05 -16.55
C ARG A 197 6.74 0.10 -16.23
N SER A 198 7.89 -0.22 -15.63
CA SER A 198 8.88 0.78 -15.31
C SER A 198 9.55 1.31 -16.56
N ARG A 199 9.75 2.63 -16.56
CA ARG A 199 10.63 3.38 -17.48
C ARG A 199 11.72 4.14 -16.72
N CYS A 200 11.82 3.91 -15.40
CA CYS A 200 12.74 4.58 -14.50
C CYS A 200 14.04 3.79 -14.42
N TRP A 201 15.17 4.48 -14.31
CA TRP A 201 16.47 3.80 -14.26
C TRP A 201 16.82 3.32 -12.85
N ASP A 202 16.27 3.98 -11.84
CA ASP A 202 16.52 3.73 -10.42
C ASP A 202 15.20 3.85 -9.63
N ALA A 203 14.27 2.96 -9.93
CA ALA A 203 12.99 2.89 -9.22
C ALA A 203 12.95 1.67 -8.31
N CYS A 204 12.22 1.82 -7.20
CA CYS A 204 11.94 0.74 -6.28
C CYS A 204 10.44 0.53 -6.13
N MET A 205 10.07 -0.70 -5.80
CA MET A 205 8.74 -1.07 -5.35
C MET A 205 8.80 -1.41 -3.87
N VAL A 206 8.06 -0.68 -3.04
CA VAL A 206 8.02 -0.83 -1.58
C VAL A 206 6.66 -1.38 -1.16
N VAL A 207 6.66 -2.38 -0.30
CA VAL A 207 5.49 -3.10 0.19
C VAL A 207 5.35 -2.85 1.70
N ASP A 208 4.20 -2.30 2.10
CA ASP A 208 3.85 -1.97 3.50
C ASP A 208 4.92 -1.15 4.26
N GLY A 209 5.77 -0.42 3.53
CA GLY A 209 6.90 0.35 4.08
C GLY A 209 8.06 -0.47 4.65
N GLY A 210 7.96 -1.81 4.69
CA GLY A 210 8.97 -2.68 5.33
C GLY A 210 9.85 -3.45 4.35
N THR A 211 9.37 -3.74 3.14
CA THR A 211 10.11 -4.55 2.16
C THR A 211 10.19 -3.84 0.82
N SER A 212 11.36 -3.84 0.18
CA SER A 212 11.57 -3.25 -1.15
C SER A 212 12.10 -4.25 -2.18
N PHE A 213 11.84 -3.95 -3.45
CA PHE A 213 12.32 -4.69 -4.62
C PHE A 213 12.84 -3.70 -5.68
N GLU A 214 13.87 -4.08 -6.43
CA GLU A 214 14.31 -3.34 -7.62
C GLU A 214 13.19 -3.29 -8.67
N PHE A 215 12.93 -2.11 -9.24
CA PHE A 215 11.87 -1.89 -10.23
C PHE A 215 12.31 -0.98 -11.39
N ASN A 216 13.47 -1.29 -11.98
CA ASN A 216 14.11 -0.50 -13.04
C ASN A 216 13.52 -0.74 -14.44
N ASP A 217 13.98 0.04 -15.43
CA ASP A 217 13.42 0.07 -16.79
C ASP A 217 13.26 -1.33 -17.38
N GLY A 218 12.08 -1.57 -17.93
CA GLY A 218 11.71 -2.86 -18.50
C GLY A 218 11.09 -3.85 -17.49
N ALA A 219 11.19 -3.60 -16.17
CA ALA A 219 10.44 -4.35 -15.18
C ALA A 219 8.93 -4.08 -15.30
N ILE A 220 8.13 -5.09 -14.99
CA ILE A 220 6.67 -5.05 -15.03
C ILE A 220 6.14 -5.63 -13.71
N ALA A 221 5.32 -4.85 -13.00
CA ALA A 221 4.59 -5.30 -11.82
C ALA A 221 3.13 -5.54 -12.19
N SER A 222 2.65 -6.76 -11.98
CA SER A 222 1.22 -7.06 -11.97
C SER A 222 0.72 -7.09 -10.52
N ILE A 223 -0.06 -6.09 -10.18
CA ILE A 223 -0.63 -5.83 -8.86
C ILE A 223 -2.09 -6.26 -8.89
N LEU A 224 -2.51 -7.14 -8.00
CA LEU A 224 -3.87 -7.67 -8.02
C LEU A 224 -4.41 -8.03 -6.66
N ILE A 225 -5.73 -7.97 -6.53
CA ILE A 225 -6.47 -8.49 -5.38
C ILE A 225 -6.90 -9.92 -5.69
N ASP A 226 -6.53 -10.83 -4.80
CA ASP A 226 -6.97 -12.22 -4.81
C ASP A 226 -7.59 -12.54 -3.44
N THR A 227 -8.85 -12.98 -3.43
CA THR A 227 -9.59 -13.27 -2.20
C THR A 227 -8.98 -14.43 -1.42
N GLU A 228 -8.21 -15.31 -2.06
CA GLU A 228 -7.48 -16.37 -1.37
C GLU A 228 -6.31 -15.86 -0.52
N ASP A 229 -5.82 -14.65 -0.81
CA ASP A 229 -4.83 -14.00 0.04
C ASP A 229 -5.46 -13.22 1.20
N ALA A 230 -6.80 -13.16 1.35
CA ALA A 230 -7.39 -12.33 2.38
C ALA A 230 -6.89 -12.71 3.80
N LEU A 231 -6.61 -11.69 4.62
CA LEU A 231 -6.19 -11.86 5.99
C LEU A 231 -7.43 -11.92 6.90
N CYS A 232 -7.59 -13.04 7.60
CA CYS A 232 -8.64 -13.18 8.60
C CYS A 232 -8.27 -12.40 9.87
N THR A 233 -9.14 -11.45 10.23
CA THR A 233 -9.01 -10.62 11.43
C THR A 233 -10.32 -10.65 12.22
N VAL A 234 -10.25 -10.19 13.46
CA VAL A 234 -11.43 -10.08 14.33
C VAL A 234 -11.85 -8.62 14.40
N LEU A 235 -13.16 -8.37 14.24
CA LEU A 235 -13.77 -7.10 14.62
C LEU A 235 -14.63 -7.28 15.87
N LEU A 236 -14.28 -6.51 16.91
CA LEU A 236 -15.13 -6.28 18.06
C LEU A 236 -15.93 -5.01 17.82
N GLU A 237 -17.24 -5.08 18.01
CA GLU A 237 -18.09 -3.90 18.00
C GLU A 237 -17.78 -3.00 19.19
N GLU A 238 -17.90 -1.68 18.98
CA GLU A 238 -17.76 -0.66 20.02
C GLU A 238 -18.90 -0.67 21.03
#